data_AF-A0A4Q1CGW3-F1
#
_entry.id   AF-A0A4Q1CGW3-F1
#
_cell.length_a   1.000
_cell.length_b   1.000
_cell.length_c   1.000
_cell.angle_alpha   90.00
_cell.angle_beta   90.00
_cell.angle_gamma   90.00
#
_symmetry.space_group_name_H-M   'P 1'
#
loop_
_entity.id
_entity.type
_entity.pdbx_description
1 polymer ?
#
loop_
_entity_poly.entity_id
_entity_poly.type
_entity_poly.pdbx_seq_one_letter_code
_entity_poly.pdbx_strand_id
1 'polypeptide(L)'
;MKLRTGLSVLMASAVILFTACNKENTPPTQAVYEMGDQMARPAINTVFVGSSEKDVFNTTIPSAMGAAFAAKFKARLLALNAGYTTNALGQNADQFTGLLATDVLNVSKTAPTTFFDGTNILTGRALADDVIDVELLLLFGGPTGGSNPGLTSDHVSENDKAFLASFPYLATPH
;
A
#
# COMPACT_ATOMS: atom_id res chain seq x y z
N MET A 1 36.90 -22.20 44.28
CA MET A 1 38.18 -22.93 44.05
C MET A 1 38.64 -22.60 42.63
N LYS A 2 39.74 -21.84 42.51
CA LYS A 2 40.44 -21.55 41.22
C LYS A 2 41.43 -22.69 40.94
N LEU A 3 41.52 -23.15 39.69
CA LEU A 3 42.70 -23.72 38.97
C LEU A 3 42.19 -24.42 37.69
N ARG A 4 42.87 -24.57 36.55
CA ARG A 4 43.90 -23.84 35.76
C ARG A 4 43.95 -24.59 34.41
N THR A 5 43.95 -23.84 33.31
CA THR A 5 44.56 -24.11 31.98
C THR A 5 45.05 -25.52 31.60
N GLY A 6 44.55 -26.01 30.46
CA GLY A 6 45.23 -26.99 29.60
C GLY A 6 44.97 -26.67 28.13
N LEU A 7 45.96 -26.07 27.47
CA LEU A 7 46.01 -25.84 26.02
C LEU A 7 46.43 -27.15 25.36
N SER A 8 45.63 -27.69 24.44
CA SER A 8 46.05 -28.75 23.54
C SER A 8 45.50 -28.44 22.16
N VAL A 9 46.40 -27.92 21.33
CA VAL A 9 46.24 -27.75 19.89
C VAL A 9 46.23 -29.15 19.28
N LEU A 10 45.13 -29.55 18.65
CA LEU A 10 45.14 -30.69 17.74
C LEU A 10 44.48 -30.29 16.41
N MET A 11 45.34 -30.35 15.39
CA MET A 11 45.15 -30.26 13.95
C MET A 11 43.72 -30.25 13.40
N ALA A 12 43.50 -29.25 12.54
CA ALA A 12 42.38 -29.13 11.63
C ALA A 12 42.20 -30.37 10.74
N SER A 13 40.98 -30.87 10.72
CA SER A 13 40.39 -31.53 9.55
C SER A 13 39.02 -30.91 9.37
N ALA A 14 38.96 -29.85 8.58
CA ALA A 14 37.70 -29.24 8.18
C ALA A 14 36.99 -30.23 7.23
N VAL A 15 36.14 -31.08 7.80
CA VAL A 15 35.17 -31.84 7.02
C VAL A 15 34.11 -30.83 6.57
N ILE A 16 34.26 -30.34 5.35
CA ILE A 16 33.24 -29.56 4.66
C ILE A 16 32.13 -30.56 4.32
N LEU A 17 31.12 -30.63 5.20
CA LEU A 17 29.84 -31.27 4.90
C LEU A 17 29.15 -30.41 3.84
N PHE A 18 29.30 -30.80 2.58
CA PHE A 18 28.39 -30.38 1.52
C PHE A 18 27.03 -31.04 1.79
N THR A 19 26.17 -30.36 2.54
CA THR A 19 24.76 -30.73 2.62
C THR A 19 24.16 -30.48 1.25
N ALA A 20 24.05 -31.54 0.44
CA ALA A 20 23.26 -31.53 -0.77
C ALA A 20 21.80 -31.26 -0.37
N CYS A 21 21.22 -30.16 -0.83
CA CYS A 21 19.77 -29.98 -0.80
C CYS A 21 19.16 -31.04 -1.71
N ASN A 22 18.71 -32.15 -1.14
CA ASN A 22 17.76 -33.02 -1.82
C ASN A 22 16.53 -32.15 -2.14
N LYS A 23 16.18 -32.07 -3.43
CA LYS A 23 14.88 -31.55 -3.85
C LYS A 23 13.80 -32.55 -3.43
N GLU A 24 13.49 -32.55 -2.14
CA GLU A 24 12.28 -33.15 -1.62
C GLU A 24 11.13 -32.29 -2.16
N ASN A 25 10.38 -32.80 -3.14
CA ASN A 25 9.14 -32.19 -3.65
C ASN A 25 7.98 -32.31 -2.64
N THR A 26 8.30 -32.40 -1.35
CA THR A 26 7.33 -32.45 -0.27
C THR A 26 6.89 -31.01 -0.03
N PRO A 27 5.61 -30.65 -0.26
CA PRO A 27 5.11 -29.33 0.07
C PRO A 27 5.41 -29.05 1.55
N PRO A 28 5.95 -27.88 1.90
CA PRO A 28 6.28 -27.58 3.30
C PRO A 28 5.04 -27.82 4.16
N THR A 29 5.16 -28.69 5.16
CA THR A 29 4.07 -29.10 6.06
C THR A 29 3.58 -27.96 6.97
N GLN A 30 4.28 -26.82 6.96
CA GLN A 30 3.81 -25.53 7.46
C GLN A 30 4.15 -24.45 6.43
N ALA A 31 3.14 -23.89 5.79
CA ALA A 31 3.28 -22.63 5.08
C ALA A 31 3.34 -21.52 6.12
N VAL A 32 4.51 -20.89 6.28
CA VAL A 32 4.63 -19.64 7.02
C VAL A 32 4.23 -18.53 6.06
N TYR A 33 3.07 -17.93 6.30
CA TYR A 33 2.63 -16.74 5.58
C TYR A 33 3.17 -15.51 6.30
N GLU A 34 4.00 -14.74 5.62
CA GLU A 34 4.43 -13.43 6.08
C GLU A 34 3.73 -12.36 5.25
N MET A 35 3.31 -11.29 5.92
CA MET A 35 2.70 -10.14 5.26
C MET A 35 3.80 -9.41 4.48
N GLY A 36 3.73 -9.45 3.15
CA GLY A 36 4.72 -8.82 2.28
C GLY A 36 4.39 -7.36 1.93
N ASP A 37 3.13 -7.09 1.58
CA ASP A 37 2.70 -5.76 1.15
C ASP A 37 1.27 -5.47 1.60
N GLN A 38 1.02 -4.23 1.99
CA GLN A 38 -0.31 -3.70 2.26
C GLN A 38 -0.61 -2.66 1.18
N MET A 39 -1.51 -3.05 0.28
CA MET A 39 -1.86 -2.31 -0.93
C MET A 39 -3.38 -2.27 -1.09
N ALA A 40 -4.09 -1.90 -0.04
CA ALA A 40 -5.54 -1.89 -0.06
C ALA A 40 -6.09 -0.74 -0.91
N ARG A 41 -5.44 0.42 -0.85
CA ARG A 41 -5.76 1.61 -1.64
C ARG A 41 -4.59 1.95 -2.57
N PRO A 42 -4.86 2.20 -3.86
CA PRO A 42 -3.81 2.58 -4.81
C PRO A 42 -2.96 3.76 -4.33
N ALA A 43 -1.70 3.78 -4.76
CA ALA A 43 -0.72 4.84 -4.55
C ALA A 43 -0.38 5.28 -3.10
N ILE A 44 -1.03 4.75 -2.06
CA ILE A 44 -0.77 5.16 -0.67
C ILE A 44 0.68 4.89 -0.25
N ASN A 45 1.14 3.66 -0.40
CA ASN A 45 2.50 3.26 -0.02
C ASN A 45 3.58 3.89 -0.92
N THR A 46 3.23 4.30 -2.14
CA THR A 46 4.18 4.91 -3.08
C THR A 46 4.32 6.42 -2.88
N VAL A 47 3.25 7.13 -2.53
CA VAL A 47 3.21 8.60 -2.43
C VAL A 47 3.47 9.10 -1.01
N PHE A 48 2.87 8.45 -0.01
CA PHE A 48 2.81 8.95 1.37
C PHE A 48 3.84 8.35 2.31
N VAL A 49 4.25 7.11 2.06
CA VAL A 49 5.20 6.39 2.93
C VAL A 49 6.63 6.70 2.51
N GLY A 50 7.47 7.08 3.47
CA GLY A 50 8.90 7.30 3.24
C GLY A 50 9.61 6.00 2.83
N SER A 51 10.63 6.09 1.98
CA SER A 51 11.33 4.90 1.45
C SER A 51 11.89 3.96 2.52
N SER A 52 12.36 4.52 3.64
CA SER A 52 12.89 3.76 4.78
C SER A 52 11.81 3.15 5.68
N GLU A 53 10.53 3.47 5.45
CA GLU A 53 9.41 3.05 6.31
C GLU A 53 8.43 2.13 5.59
N LYS A 54 8.70 1.74 4.34
CA LYS A 54 7.80 0.88 3.55
C LYS A 54 7.59 -0.49 4.18
N ASP A 55 8.66 -1.15 4.61
CA ASP A 55 8.53 -2.47 5.27
C ASP A 55 7.82 -2.35 6.62
N VAL A 56 8.03 -1.23 7.34
CA VAL A 56 7.34 -0.95 8.60
C VAL A 56 5.86 -0.71 8.34
N PHE A 57 5.52 0.05 7.31
CA PHE A 57 4.13 0.27 6.90
C PHE A 57 3.47 -1.06 6.54
N ASN A 58 4.10 -1.85 5.67
CA ASN A 58 3.60 -3.14 5.16
C ASN A 58 3.38 -4.20 6.23
N THR A 59 4.00 -4.07 7.41
CA THR A 59 3.85 -5.00 8.53
C THR A 59 3.05 -4.42 9.69
N THR A 60 2.65 -3.14 9.62
CA THR A 60 1.85 -2.50 10.66
C THR A 60 0.41 -2.98 10.54
N ILE A 61 -0.16 -3.47 11.64
CA ILE A 61 -1.56 -3.88 11.65
C ILE A 61 -2.48 -2.67 11.44
N PRO A 62 -3.60 -2.81 10.71
CA PRO A 62 -4.50 -1.68 10.41
C PRO A 62 -4.94 -0.85 11.61
N SER A 63 -5.19 -1.50 12.75
CA SER A 63 -5.60 -0.82 14.00
C SER A 63 -4.51 0.08 14.60
N ALA A 64 -3.25 -0.09 14.22
CA ALA A 64 -2.12 0.71 14.68
C ALA A 64 -1.63 1.75 13.65
N MET A 65 -2.02 1.60 12.37
CA MET A 65 -1.49 2.44 11.30
C MET A 65 -1.80 3.92 11.49
N GLY A 66 -3.04 4.27 11.85
CA GLY A 66 -3.43 5.67 12.06
C GLY A 66 -2.52 6.39 13.05
N ALA A 67 -2.19 5.73 14.18
CA ALA A 67 -1.30 6.28 15.19
C ALA A 67 0.16 6.38 14.70
N ALA A 68 0.62 5.44 13.88
CA ALA A 68 2.00 5.40 13.37
C ALA A 68 2.25 6.36 12.19
N PHE A 69 1.27 6.56 11.31
CA PHE A 69 1.48 7.18 9.99
C PHE A 69 0.68 8.45 9.70
N ALA A 70 -0.41 8.76 10.40
CA ALA A 70 -1.24 9.93 10.07
C ALA A 70 -0.46 11.26 10.06
N ALA A 71 0.38 11.49 11.07
CA ALA A 71 1.22 12.69 11.13
C ALA A 71 2.24 12.78 9.98
N LYS A 72 2.82 11.62 9.59
CA LYS A 72 3.77 11.52 8.47
C LYS A 72 3.07 11.80 7.14
N PHE A 73 1.87 11.27 6.97
CA PHE A 73 1.05 11.48 5.78
C PHE A 73 0.64 12.94 5.66
N LYS A 74 0.27 13.59 6.77
CA LYS A 74 0.01 15.03 6.81
C LYS A 74 1.23 15.85 6.41
N ALA A 75 2.40 15.54 6.95
CA ALA A 75 3.63 16.22 6.58
C ALA A 75 3.92 16.05 5.08
N ARG A 76 3.72 14.85 4.54
CA ARG A 76 3.91 14.57 3.11
C ARG A 76 2.88 15.29 2.23
N LEU A 77 1.62 15.34 2.63
CA LEU A 77 0.56 16.09 1.95
C LEU A 77 0.92 17.57 1.83
N LEU A 78 1.31 18.20 2.95
CA LEU A 78 1.66 19.62 2.97
C LEU A 78 2.96 19.92 2.23
N ALA A 79 3.87 18.94 2.11
CA ALA A 79 5.06 19.05 1.26
C ALA A 79 4.72 18.95 -0.24
N LEU A 80 3.72 18.15 -0.62
CA LEU A 80 3.25 18.02 -2.01
C LEU A 80 2.37 19.20 -2.43
N ASN A 81 1.54 19.70 -1.51
CA ASN A 81 0.61 20.81 -1.73
C ASN A 81 0.62 21.75 -0.52
N ALA A 82 1.56 22.71 -0.50
CA ALA A 82 1.68 23.68 0.58
C ALA A 82 0.45 24.60 0.71
N GLY A 83 -0.37 24.71 -0.34
CA GLY A 83 -1.62 25.46 -0.36
C GLY A 83 -2.86 24.65 0.05
N TYR A 84 -2.68 23.41 0.54
CA TYR A 84 -3.81 22.56 0.92
C TYR A 84 -4.63 23.18 2.06
N THR A 85 -5.93 23.32 1.82
CA THR A 85 -6.91 23.79 2.82
C THR A 85 -7.90 22.66 3.13
N THR A 86 -8.80 22.40 2.20
CA THR A 86 -9.63 21.20 2.16
C THR A 86 -9.64 20.60 0.75
N ASN A 87 -9.89 19.31 0.63
CA ASN A 87 -10.13 18.67 -0.66
C ASN A 87 -11.58 18.86 -1.14
N ALA A 88 -11.90 18.30 -2.31
CA ALA A 88 -13.23 18.33 -2.91
C ALA A 88 -14.31 17.62 -2.06
N LEU A 89 -13.93 16.86 -1.04
CA LEU A 89 -14.83 16.24 -0.05
C LEU A 89 -14.98 17.08 1.22
N GLY A 90 -14.39 18.27 1.26
CA GLY A 90 -14.40 19.15 2.43
C GLY A 90 -13.51 18.69 3.59
N GLN A 91 -12.64 17.71 3.36
CA GLN A 91 -11.73 17.20 4.39
C GLN A 91 -10.53 18.12 4.51
N ASN A 92 -10.20 18.56 5.72
CA ASN A 92 -8.93 19.19 6.00
C ASN A 92 -7.78 18.18 6.03
N ALA A 93 -6.54 18.66 6.18
CA ALA A 93 -5.36 17.81 6.14
C ALA A 93 -5.37 16.68 7.18
N ASP A 94 -5.84 16.95 8.41
CA ASP A 94 -5.92 15.93 9.47
C ASP A 94 -6.98 14.86 9.15
N GLN A 95 -8.15 15.28 8.66
CA GLN A 95 -9.23 14.37 8.29
C GLN A 95 -8.84 13.49 7.09
N PHE A 96 -8.29 14.10 6.05
CA PHE A 96 -7.89 13.37 4.84
C PHE A 96 -6.77 12.38 5.17
N THR A 97 -5.70 12.83 5.83
CA THR A 97 -4.56 11.94 6.13
C THR A 97 -4.88 10.90 7.18
N GLY A 98 -5.80 11.17 8.11
CA GLY A 98 -6.34 10.16 9.01
C GLY A 98 -7.11 9.05 8.28
N LEU A 99 -7.90 9.42 7.27
CA LEU A 99 -8.56 8.46 6.38
C LEU A 99 -7.53 7.64 5.57
N LEU A 100 -6.52 8.29 5.00
CA LEU A 100 -5.51 7.62 4.17
C LEU A 100 -4.56 6.71 4.98
N ALA A 101 -4.27 7.05 6.23
CA ALA A 101 -3.27 6.35 7.04
C ALA A 101 -3.67 4.92 7.37
N THR A 102 -4.96 4.60 7.38
CA THR A 102 -5.42 3.21 7.54
C THR A 102 -5.65 2.63 6.16
N ASP A 103 -4.66 1.91 5.64
CA ASP A 103 -4.74 1.31 4.31
C ASP A 103 -5.60 0.03 4.33
N VAL A 104 -6.91 0.24 4.24
CA VAL A 104 -7.92 -0.83 4.16
C VAL A 104 -8.89 -0.55 3.02
N LEU A 105 -9.39 -1.62 2.40
CA LEU A 105 -10.44 -1.51 1.39
C LEU A 105 -11.79 -1.42 2.10
N ASN A 106 -12.38 -0.23 2.07
CA ASN A 106 -13.75 -0.05 2.52
C ASN A 106 -14.72 -0.68 1.51
N VAL A 107 -15.72 -1.39 2.01
CA VAL A 107 -16.76 -2.03 1.20
C VAL A 107 -18.12 -1.71 1.82
N SER A 108 -19.06 -1.29 0.98
CA SER A 108 -20.46 -1.17 1.36
C SER A 108 -21.25 -2.42 0.95
N LYS A 109 -22.15 -2.87 1.83
CA LYS A 109 -23.07 -3.97 1.53
C LYS A 109 -24.37 -3.52 0.87
N THR A 110 -24.61 -2.21 0.83
CA THR A 110 -25.90 -1.63 0.42
C THR A 110 -25.76 -0.47 -0.56
N ALA A 111 -24.59 0.15 -0.65
CA ALA A 111 -24.30 1.20 -1.62
C ALA A 111 -23.63 0.62 -2.87
N PRO A 112 -23.69 1.32 -4.03
CA PRO A 112 -22.93 0.96 -5.21
C PRO A 112 -21.45 0.74 -4.90
N THR A 113 -20.84 -0.26 -5.53
CA THR A 113 -19.39 -0.50 -5.43
C THR A 113 -18.68 0.56 -6.27
N THR A 114 -18.03 1.52 -5.62
CA THR A 114 -17.22 2.54 -6.29
C THR A 114 -16.17 3.10 -5.35
N PHE A 115 -15.06 3.53 -5.92
CA PHE A 115 -14.06 4.34 -5.24
C PHE A 115 -14.59 5.76 -5.04
N PHE A 116 -15.19 6.35 -6.08
CA PHE A 116 -15.93 7.61 -6.04
C PHE A 116 -16.78 7.79 -7.31
N ASP A 117 -18.08 8.08 -7.15
CA ASP A 117 -19.01 8.33 -8.27
C ASP A 117 -19.65 9.73 -8.23
N GLY A 118 -19.09 10.64 -7.42
CA GLY A 118 -19.67 11.96 -7.14
C GLY A 118 -20.63 11.99 -5.94
N THR A 119 -21.10 10.83 -5.46
CA THR A 119 -22.01 10.72 -4.31
C THR A 119 -21.47 9.76 -3.24
N ASN A 120 -21.12 8.55 -3.64
CA ASN A 120 -20.56 7.51 -2.80
C ASN A 120 -19.03 7.63 -2.79
N ILE A 121 -18.42 7.41 -1.63
CA ILE A 121 -16.98 7.57 -1.41
C ILE A 121 -16.47 6.31 -0.72
N LEU A 122 -15.46 5.65 -1.32
CA LEU A 122 -14.79 4.48 -0.76
C LEU A 122 -15.79 3.38 -0.34
N THR A 123 -16.78 3.07 -1.18
CA THR A 123 -17.73 1.97 -0.95
C THR A 123 -17.30 0.67 -1.62
N GLY A 124 -16.12 0.67 -2.24
CA GLY A 124 -15.46 -0.44 -2.90
C GLY A 124 -14.57 0.10 -4.01
N ARG A 125 -14.38 -0.70 -5.06
CA ARG A 125 -13.74 -0.28 -6.31
C ARG A 125 -14.33 -1.07 -7.47
N ALA A 126 -14.99 -0.41 -8.41
CA ALA A 126 -15.37 -0.98 -9.68
C ALA A 126 -14.14 -1.03 -10.61
N LEU A 127 -14.18 -1.93 -11.60
CA LEU A 127 -13.08 -2.09 -12.56
C LEU A 127 -12.83 -0.81 -13.37
N ALA A 128 -13.89 -0.07 -13.67
CA ALA A 128 -13.84 1.17 -14.45
C ALA A 128 -13.63 2.43 -13.61
N ASP A 129 -13.42 2.31 -12.29
CA ASP A 129 -13.12 3.49 -11.47
C ASP A 129 -11.71 3.99 -11.78
N ASP A 130 -11.63 5.25 -12.20
CA ASP A 130 -10.37 5.97 -12.37
C ASP A 130 -9.86 6.47 -11.02
N VAL A 131 -9.25 5.55 -10.28
CA VAL A 131 -8.80 5.80 -8.91
C VAL A 131 -7.73 6.88 -8.85
N ILE A 132 -6.83 6.93 -9.83
CA ILE A 132 -5.69 7.85 -9.80
C ILE A 132 -6.17 9.29 -10.02
N ASP A 133 -7.06 9.54 -10.98
CA ASP A 133 -7.64 10.87 -11.18
C ASP A 133 -8.42 11.35 -9.94
N VAL A 134 -9.18 10.45 -9.29
CA VAL A 134 -9.85 10.78 -8.02
C VAL A 134 -8.85 11.14 -6.93
N GLU A 135 -7.78 10.36 -6.74
CA GLU A 135 -6.77 10.65 -5.73
C GLU A 135 -6.04 11.97 -5.99
N LEU A 136 -5.66 12.22 -7.24
CA LEU A 136 -5.03 13.47 -7.67
C LEU A 136 -5.96 14.67 -7.48
N LEU A 137 -7.25 14.53 -7.79
CA LEU A 137 -8.27 15.52 -7.49
C LEU A 137 -8.34 15.83 -5.98
N LEU A 138 -8.29 14.81 -5.12
CA LEU A 138 -8.31 15.01 -3.67
C LEU A 138 -7.03 15.64 -3.11
N LEU A 139 -5.88 15.41 -3.74
CA LEU A 139 -4.62 16.05 -3.34
C LEU A 139 -4.53 17.50 -3.82
N PHE A 140 -4.93 17.77 -5.07
CA PHE A 140 -4.56 19.00 -5.77
C PHE A 140 -5.76 19.89 -6.16
N GLY A 141 -6.96 19.33 -6.26
CA GLY A 141 -8.18 20.01 -6.73
C GLY A 141 -8.77 21.04 -5.75
N GLY A 142 -8.38 21.00 -4.48
CA GLY A 142 -8.88 21.93 -3.46
C GLY A 142 -10.40 21.84 -3.24
N PRO A 143 -11.01 22.83 -2.57
CA PRO A 143 -12.41 22.74 -2.12
C PRO A 143 -13.44 22.65 -3.25
N THR A 144 -13.12 23.19 -4.42
CA THR A 144 -14.02 23.19 -5.60
C THR A 144 -13.65 22.14 -6.65
N GLY A 145 -12.58 21.37 -6.43
CA GLY A 145 -12.02 20.46 -7.42
C GLY A 145 -11.27 21.13 -8.58
N GLY A 146 -11.29 22.46 -8.68
CA GLY A 146 -10.68 23.21 -9.79
C GLY A 146 -9.29 23.79 -9.52
N SER A 147 -8.71 23.53 -8.34
CA SER A 147 -7.35 24.00 -8.02
C SER A 147 -6.32 23.15 -8.75
N ASN A 148 -5.22 23.76 -9.20
CA ASN A 148 -4.10 23.07 -9.87
C ASN A 148 -4.55 22.07 -10.97
N PRO A 149 -5.33 22.50 -11.99
CA PRO A 149 -5.97 21.58 -12.96
C PRO A 149 -4.99 20.72 -13.78
N GLY A 150 -3.71 21.09 -13.83
CA GLY A 150 -2.66 20.27 -14.46
C GLY A 150 -2.12 19.14 -13.58
N LEU A 151 -2.59 18.99 -12.34
CA LEU A 151 -2.15 17.99 -11.38
C LEU A 151 -3.28 17.06 -10.91
N THR A 152 -4.49 17.22 -11.44
CA THR A 152 -5.68 16.45 -11.04
C THR A 152 -5.96 15.24 -11.92
N SER A 153 -5.07 14.91 -12.87
CA SER A 153 -5.22 13.75 -13.75
C SER A 153 -3.86 13.13 -14.10
N ASP A 154 -3.82 11.82 -14.29
CA ASP A 154 -2.65 11.09 -14.81
C ASP A 154 -2.64 10.96 -16.35
N HIS A 155 -3.71 11.44 -16.99
CA HIS A 155 -3.94 11.41 -18.43
C HIS A 155 -4.10 10.00 -19.03
N VAL A 156 -4.55 9.01 -18.24
CA VAL A 156 -4.86 7.64 -18.68
C VAL A 156 -6.38 7.40 -18.58
N SER A 157 -7.09 7.64 -19.68
CA SER A 157 -8.56 7.59 -19.68
C SER A 157 -9.17 6.20 -19.86
N GLU A 158 -8.39 5.20 -20.30
CA GLU A 158 -8.90 3.85 -20.58
C GLU A 158 -7.80 2.79 -20.55
N ASN A 159 -8.23 1.54 -20.41
CA ASN A 159 -7.36 0.39 -20.58
C ASN A 159 -7.05 0.14 -22.08
N ASP A 160 -5.92 -0.51 -22.31
CA ASP A 160 -5.49 -1.07 -23.60
C ASP A 160 -6.53 -2.02 -24.22
N LYS A 161 -7.24 -2.79 -23.39
CA LYS A 161 -8.39 -3.60 -23.79
C LYS A 161 -9.59 -3.34 -22.88
N ALA A 162 -10.76 -3.24 -23.52
CA ALA A 162 -12.03 -3.12 -22.82
C ALA A 162 -12.30 -4.34 -21.91
N PHE A 163 -12.92 -4.09 -20.76
CA PHE A 163 -13.39 -5.16 -19.87
C PHE A 163 -14.42 -6.06 -20.56
N LEU A 164 -14.43 -7.35 -20.18
CA LEU A 164 -15.41 -8.30 -20.69
C LEU A 164 -16.77 -8.07 -20.00
N ALA A 165 -17.86 -8.32 -20.71
CA ALA A 165 -19.21 -8.26 -20.14
C ALA A 165 -19.54 -9.46 -19.22
N SER A 166 -18.68 -10.49 -19.20
CA SER A 166 -18.82 -11.71 -18.42
C SER A 166 -17.50 -12.12 -17.79
N PHE A 167 -17.57 -12.96 -16.76
CA PHE A 167 -16.40 -13.48 -16.08
C PHE A 167 -15.50 -14.31 -17.02
N PRO A 168 -14.15 -14.17 -16.97
CA PRO A 168 -13.39 -13.25 -16.11
C PRO A 168 -13.37 -11.83 -16.69
N TYR A 169 -13.92 -10.85 -15.96
CA TYR A 169 -14.18 -9.48 -16.46
C TYR A 169 -12.93 -8.72 -16.97
N LEU A 170 -11.72 -9.19 -16.67
CA LEU A 170 -10.46 -8.65 -17.19
C LEU A 170 -10.13 -9.28 -18.55
N ALA A 171 -9.78 -8.44 -19.53
CA ALA A 171 -9.29 -8.90 -20.82
C ALA A 171 -7.94 -9.63 -20.69
N THR A 172 -7.60 -10.48 -21.66
CA THR A 172 -6.30 -11.14 -21.70
C THR A 172 -5.17 -10.12 -21.96
N PRO A 173 -3.98 -10.29 -21.35
CA PRO A 173 -2.82 -9.45 -21.65
C PRO A 173 -2.45 -9.49 -23.15
N HIS A 174 -1.66 -8.50 -23.59
CA HIS A 174 -1.03 -8.53 -24.92
C HIS A 174 0.12 -9.53 -25.02
#